data_AF-A0A8J4SK74-F1
#
_entry.id   AF-A0A8J4SK74-F1
#
_cell.length_a   1.000
_cell.length_b   1.000
_cell.length_c   1.000
_cell.angle_alpha   90.00
_cell.angle_beta   90.00
_cell.angle_gamma   90.00
#
_symmetry.space_group_name_H-M   'P 1'
#
loop_
_entity.id
_entity.type
_entity.pdbx_description
1 polymer ?
#
loop_
_entity_poly.entity_id
_entity_poly.type
_entity_poly.pdbx_seq_one_letter_code
_entity_poly.pdbx_strand_id
1 'polypeptide(L)'
;MKLINPVILLSSLGCLLCIYTLHVEYSVETDKNYRALCDVSEHVSCSRVLTSPFSKGFGLVQPEFRLLHQRNPIYGLGFYIIIMLLARTMLWHLTAAFLYAEMFTVFVVMLPLFSSRTWSKFFKIGWVQKVAEFSNYYFNFFLVLLGMVLIEALRQVMNQRSAYETLKSHPSDLRPETESLFLMRMFRAQRNLYIAGFALFMWL
;
A
#
# COMPACT_ATOMS: atom_id res chain seq x y z
N MET A 1 -3.62 25.76 -6.85
CA MET A 1 -2.87 25.22 -5.68
C MET A 1 -2.63 23.73 -5.90
N LYS A 2 -1.39 23.26 -6.09
CA LYS A 2 -1.13 21.82 -6.20
C LYS A 2 -1.35 21.19 -4.83
N LEU A 3 -2.54 20.67 -4.59
CA LEU A 3 -2.87 19.99 -3.35
C LEU A 3 -1.95 18.77 -3.23
N ILE A 4 -1.04 18.80 -2.25
CA ILE A 4 -0.10 17.69 -1.97
C ILE A 4 -0.91 16.38 -1.93
N ASN A 5 -0.43 15.37 -2.65
CA ASN A 5 -1.08 14.07 -2.69
C ASN A 5 -1.10 13.50 -1.25
N PRO A 6 -2.27 13.20 -0.67
CA PRO A 6 -2.37 12.71 0.70
C PRO A 6 -1.55 11.43 0.93
N VAL A 7 -1.40 10.59 -0.11
CA VAL A 7 -0.57 9.38 -0.06
C VAL A 7 0.91 9.75 0.11
N ILE A 8 1.39 10.78 -0.59
CA ILE A 8 2.79 11.25 -0.44
C ILE A 8 2.99 11.85 0.95
N LEU A 9 2.02 12.61 1.46
CA LEU A 9 2.08 13.20 2.80
C LEU A 9 2.14 12.11 3.87
N LEU A 10 1.20 11.17 3.87
CA LEU A 10 1.15 10.06 4.82
C LEU A 10 2.39 9.16 4.73
N SER A 11 2.89 8.89 3.51
CA SER A 11 4.12 8.10 3.31
C SER A 11 5.34 8.84 3.83
N SER A 12 5.41 10.18 3.67
CA SER A 12 6.51 10.98 4.21
C SER A 12 6.52 10.99 5.75
N LEU A 13 5.34 11.10 6.38
CA LEU A 13 5.16 10.93 7.83
C LEU A 13 5.57 9.52 8.28
N GLY A 14 5.16 8.48 7.54
CA GLY A 14 5.55 7.09 7.78
C GLY A 14 7.07 6.89 7.72
N CYS A 15 7.74 7.43 6.70
CA CYS A 15 9.21 7.42 6.61
C CYS A 15 9.88 8.09 7.80
N LEU A 16 9.39 9.27 8.23
CA LEU A 16 9.92 9.98 9.39
C LEU A 16 9.79 9.15 10.67
N LEU A 17 8.63 8.51 10.87
CA LEU A 17 8.41 7.61 12.00
C LEU A 17 9.35 6.40 11.93
N CYS A 18 9.52 5.76 10.77
CA CYS A 18 10.46 4.65 10.60
C CYS A 18 11.91 5.07 10.91
N ILE A 19 12.36 6.21 10.40
CA ILE A 19 13.70 6.75 10.67
C ILE A 19 13.86 7.02 12.18
N TYR A 20 12.85 7.62 12.81
CA TYR A 20 12.88 7.88 14.25
C TYR A 20 12.97 6.58 15.06
N THR A 21 12.16 5.56 14.74
CA THR A 21 12.23 4.27 15.44
C THR A 21 13.56 3.55 15.22
N LEU A 22 14.17 3.69 14.03
CA LEU A 22 15.49 3.14 13.74
C LEU A 22 16.58 3.86 14.54
N HIS A 23 16.47 5.18 14.68
CA HIS A 23 17.34 5.97 15.55
C HIS A 23 17.22 5.54 17.02
N VAL A 24 16.00 5.39 17.53
CA VAL A 24 15.75 4.93 18.90
C VAL A 24 16.37 3.55 19.12
N GLU A 25 16.13 2.59 18.22
CA GLU A 25 16.66 1.24 18.32
C GLU A 25 18.21 1.22 18.32
N TYR A 26 18.84 2.10 17.53
CA TYR A 26 20.31 2.23 17.53
C TYR A 26 20.85 2.89 18.80
N SER A 27 20.20 3.95 19.27
CA SER A 27 20.60 4.69 20.47
C SER A 27 20.49 3.84 21.73
N VAL A 28 19.42 3.03 21.86
CA VAL A 28 19.23 2.12 23.00
C VAL A 28 20.25 0.97 23.01
N GLU A 29 20.67 0.47 21.83
CA GLU A 29 21.74 -0.53 21.76
C GLU A 29 23.11 0.06 22.15
N THR A 30 23.35 1.34 21.88
CA THR A 30 24.63 2.02 22.16
C THR A 30 24.73 2.49 23.61
N ASP A 31 23.67 3.09 24.14
CA ASP A 31 23.60 3.61 25.50
C ASP A 31 22.37 3.05 26.21
N LYS A 32 22.62 2.19 27.21
CA LYS A 32 21.56 1.56 28.02
C LYS A 32 20.81 2.57 28.89
N ASN A 33 21.34 3.78 29.10
CA ASN A 33 20.70 4.84 29.85
C ASN A 33 19.88 5.78 28.96
N TYR A 34 19.88 5.59 27.64
CA TYR A 34 19.08 6.38 26.72
C TYR A 34 17.58 6.18 26.95
N ARG A 35 16.84 7.27 27.08
CA ARG A 35 15.37 7.28 27.08
C ARG A 35 14.83 7.90 25.80
N ALA A 36 13.95 7.18 25.11
CA ALA A 36 13.33 7.69 23.90
C ALA A 36 12.18 8.66 24.23
N LEU A 37 11.90 9.60 23.33
CA LEU A 37 10.73 10.50 23.43
C LEU A 37 9.41 9.74 23.40
N CYS A 38 9.36 8.59 22.75
CA CYS A 38 8.18 7.72 22.72
C CYS A 38 8.02 6.84 23.97
N ASP A 39 8.90 6.93 24.96
CA ASP A 39 8.72 6.32 26.28
C ASP A 39 7.94 7.27 27.20
N VAL A 40 6.62 7.26 27.06
CA VAL A 40 5.71 8.22 27.74
C VAL A 40 5.49 7.87 29.20
N SER A 41 5.43 6.58 29.52
CA SER A 41 5.21 6.09 30.89
C SER A 41 5.89 4.74 31.09
N GLU A 42 5.95 4.27 32.34
CA GLU A 42 6.52 2.96 32.66
C GLU A 42 5.78 1.80 31.97
N HIS A 43 4.49 1.99 31.67
CA HIS A 43 3.66 1.02 30.96
C HIS A 43 3.69 1.18 29.43
N VAL A 44 4.07 2.37 28.92
CA VAL A 44 4.10 2.68 27.49
C VAL A 44 5.52 3.05 27.08
N SER A 45 6.29 2.04 26.69
CA SER A 45 7.69 2.19 26.25
C SER A 45 7.92 1.58 24.86
N CYS A 46 8.25 2.43 23.89
CA CYS A 46 8.68 2.02 22.55
C CYS A 46 10.05 1.35 22.59
N SER A 47 10.96 1.81 23.45
CA SER A 47 12.32 1.27 23.57
C SER A 47 12.29 -0.21 23.96
N ARG A 48 11.39 -0.58 24.87
CA ARG A 48 11.20 -1.98 25.30
C ARG A 48 10.62 -2.88 24.19
N VAL A 49 9.79 -2.33 23.32
CA VAL A 49 9.24 -3.06 22.15
C VAL A 49 10.31 -3.23 21.07
N LEU A 50 11.07 -2.17 20.77
CA LEU A 50 12.09 -2.16 19.72
C LEU A 50 13.34 -2.99 20.07
N THR A 51 13.58 -3.28 21.34
CA THR A 51 14.64 -4.19 21.80
C THR A 51 14.21 -5.65 21.92
N SER A 52 12.91 -5.94 21.73
CA SER A 52 12.37 -7.30 21.82
C SER A 52 12.84 -8.17 20.64
N PRO A 53 12.82 -9.52 20.76
CA PRO A 53 13.20 -10.40 19.65
C PRO A 53 12.29 -10.26 18.41
N PHE A 54 11.09 -9.69 18.57
CA PHE A 54 10.16 -9.46 17.46
C PHE A 54 10.52 -8.24 16.60
N SER A 55 11.44 -7.38 17.06
CA SER A 55 11.84 -6.17 16.33
C SER A 55 12.75 -6.44 15.13
N LYS A 56 13.26 -7.67 15.00
CA LYS A 56 14.14 -8.11 13.90
C LYS A 56 13.40 -9.17 13.07
N GLY A 57 13.26 -8.94 11.77
CA GLY A 57 12.63 -9.87 10.83
C GLY A 57 11.23 -10.32 11.25
N PHE A 58 10.47 -9.44 11.90
CA PHE A 58 9.15 -9.70 12.51
C PHE A 58 9.13 -10.85 13.53
N GLY A 59 10.29 -11.30 14.03
CA GLY A 59 10.44 -12.49 14.87
C GLY A 59 10.22 -13.81 14.12
N LEU A 60 10.10 -13.77 12.78
CA LEU A 60 9.84 -14.94 11.93
C LEU A 60 11.09 -15.37 11.15
N VAL A 61 11.97 -14.41 10.82
CA VAL A 61 13.15 -14.67 10.01
C VAL A 61 14.27 -15.22 10.88
N GLN A 62 14.78 -16.40 10.52
CA GLN A 62 15.90 -17.03 11.21
C GLN A 62 17.22 -16.26 10.97
N PRO A 63 18.16 -16.27 11.94
CA PRO A 63 19.41 -15.51 11.86
C PRO A 63 20.32 -15.88 10.69
N GLU A 64 20.14 -17.08 10.14
CA GLU A 64 20.90 -17.61 9.01
C GLU A 64 20.68 -16.78 7.72
N PHE A 65 19.49 -16.25 7.53
CA PHE A 65 19.16 -15.38 6.39
C PHE A 65 19.62 -13.94 6.67
N ARG A 66 20.93 -13.70 6.68
CA ARG A 66 21.52 -12.37 6.97
C ARG A 66 20.89 -11.21 6.20
N LEU A 67 20.44 -11.45 4.96
CA LEU A 67 19.83 -10.42 4.11
C LEU A 67 18.39 -10.07 4.56
N LEU A 68 17.60 -11.06 5.01
CA LEU A 68 16.23 -10.87 5.49
C LEU A 68 16.15 -10.75 7.03
N HIS A 69 17.26 -10.86 7.75
CA HIS A 69 17.29 -10.69 9.20
C HIS A 69 17.70 -9.24 9.53
N GLN A 70 16.86 -8.28 9.15
CA GLN A 70 17.04 -6.86 9.46
C GLN A 70 15.99 -6.33 10.44
N ARG A 71 16.20 -5.11 10.94
CA ARG A 71 15.29 -4.41 11.86
C ARG A 71 13.98 -4.08 11.16
N ASN A 72 12.85 -4.26 11.85
CA ASN A 72 11.51 -4.01 11.31
C ASN A 72 11.32 -2.60 10.72
N PRO A 73 11.86 -1.53 11.34
CA PRO A 73 11.79 -0.20 10.76
C PRO A 73 12.38 -0.08 9.35
N ILE A 74 13.33 -0.95 8.97
CA ILE A 74 13.92 -0.94 7.62
C ILE A 74 12.92 -1.46 6.58
N TYR A 75 12.14 -2.50 6.90
CA TYR A 75 11.05 -2.94 6.02
C TYR A 75 9.99 -1.86 5.88
N GLY A 76 9.64 -1.19 6.98
CA GLY A 76 8.72 -0.05 6.96
C GLY A 76 9.23 1.09 6.08
N LEU A 77 10.51 1.45 6.22
CA LEU A 77 11.14 2.48 5.38
C LEU A 77 11.14 2.09 3.91
N GLY A 78 11.51 0.85 3.57
CA GLY A 78 11.43 0.32 2.22
C GLY A 78 10.00 0.37 1.66
N PHE A 79 9.02 -0.05 2.45
CA PHE A 79 7.60 0.00 2.09
C PHE A 79 7.12 1.43 1.78
N TYR A 80 7.38 2.40 2.66
CA TYR A 80 6.96 3.78 2.44
C TYR A 80 7.69 4.47 1.29
N ILE A 81 8.98 4.15 1.08
CA ILE A 81 9.73 4.62 -0.10
C ILE A 81 9.13 4.04 -1.38
N ILE A 82 8.83 2.74 -1.40
CA ILE A 82 8.19 2.08 -2.54
C ILE A 82 6.82 2.72 -2.81
N ILE A 83 5.98 2.93 -1.80
CA ILE A 83 4.68 3.60 -1.98
C ILE A 83 4.87 5.01 -2.53
N MET A 84 5.81 5.80 -1.99
CA MET A 84 6.08 7.15 -2.44
C MET A 84 6.55 7.20 -3.91
N LEU A 85 7.38 6.23 -4.33
CA LEU A 85 7.84 6.09 -5.71
C LEU A 85 6.70 5.63 -6.64
N LEU A 86 5.89 4.66 -6.21
CA LEU A 86 4.79 4.10 -6.99
C LEU A 86 3.60 5.06 -7.11
N ALA A 87 3.34 5.89 -6.10
CA ALA A 87 2.20 6.81 -6.01
C ALA A 87 2.15 7.84 -7.16
N ARG A 88 3.27 8.14 -7.82
CA ARG A 88 3.33 9.20 -8.83
C ARG A 88 2.99 8.74 -10.25
N THR A 89 3.17 7.46 -10.58
CA THR A 89 3.05 6.99 -11.98
C THR A 89 2.60 5.54 -12.13
N MET A 90 2.97 4.65 -11.20
CA MET A 90 2.78 3.20 -11.36
C MET A 90 1.63 2.63 -10.52
N LEU A 91 1.04 3.41 -9.60
CA LEU A 91 -0.06 2.96 -8.74
C LEU A 91 -1.20 2.35 -9.56
N TRP A 92 -1.65 3.05 -10.61
CA TRP A 92 -2.75 2.60 -11.46
C TRP A 92 -2.44 1.33 -12.25
N HIS A 93 -1.16 1.14 -12.64
CA HIS A 93 -0.72 -0.07 -13.31
C HIS A 93 -0.64 -1.24 -12.34
N LEU A 94 -0.22 -1.01 -11.10
CA LEU A 94 -0.20 -2.02 -10.05
C LEU A 94 -1.62 -2.44 -9.64
N THR A 95 -2.54 -1.47 -9.48
CA THR A 95 -3.95 -1.77 -9.21
C THR A 95 -4.59 -2.55 -10.35
N ALA A 96 -4.28 -2.21 -11.60
CA ALA A 96 -4.73 -2.98 -12.76
C ALA A 96 -4.15 -4.40 -12.78
N ALA A 97 -2.86 -4.56 -12.51
CA ALA A 97 -2.21 -5.87 -12.44
C ALA A 97 -2.82 -6.74 -11.31
N PHE A 98 -3.10 -6.14 -10.16
CA PHE A 98 -3.77 -6.79 -9.04
C PHE A 98 -5.18 -7.27 -9.44
N LEU A 99 -6.02 -6.39 -10.00
CA LEU A 99 -7.34 -6.76 -10.51
C LEU A 99 -7.26 -7.90 -11.55
N TYR A 100 -6.28 -7.86 -12.46
CA TYR A 100 -6.11 -8.89 -13.47
C TYR A 100 -5.72 -10.24 -12.86
N ALA A 101 -4.89 -10.22 -11.82
CA ALA A 101 -4.53 -11.43 -11.07
C ALA A 101 -5.74 -12.00 -10.29
N GLU A 102 -6.57 -11.15 -9.69
CA GLU A 102 -7.81 -11.56 -9.02
C GLU A 102 -8.78 -12.20 -10.01
N MET A 103 -9.07 -11.51 -11.12
CA MET A 103 -9.96 -12.03 -12.17
C MET A 103 -9.45 -13.37 -12.71
N PHE A 104 -8.15 -13.49 -12.97
CA PHE A 104 -7.55 -14.75 -13.41
C PHE A 104 -7.70 -15.86 -12.36
N THR A 105 -7.49 -15.55 -11.08
CA THR A 105 -7.62 -16.52 -9.99
C THR A 105 -9.08 -16.98 -9.85
N VAL A 106 -10.03 -16.06 -9.82
CA VAL A 106 -11.47 -16.37 -9.77
C VAL A 106 -11.89 -17.19 -10.99
N PHE A 107 -11.40 -16.83 -12.18
CA PHE A 107 -11.67 -17.57 -13.40
C PHE A 107 -11.14 -19.00 -13.34
N VAL A 108 -9.90 -19.21 -12.88
CA VAL A 108 -9.30 -20.55 -12.72
C VAL A 108 -10.06 -21.39 -11.69
N VAL A 109 -10.54 -20.77 -10.61
CA VAL A 109 -11.33 -21.46 -9.57
C VAL A 109 -12.74 -21.81 -10.05
N MET A 110 -13.38 -20.92 -10.82
CA MET A 110 -14.73 -21.15 -11.37
C MET A 110 -14.74 -22.15 -12.52
N LEU A 111 -13.69 -22.18 -13.34
CA LEU A 111 -13.60 -23.18 -14.38
C LEU A 111 -13.44 -24.58 -13.77
N PRO A 112 -14.22 -25.58 -14.22
CA PRO A 112 -14.13 -26.96 -13.73
C PRO A 112 -12.90 -27.70 -14.27
N LEU A 113 -11.75 -27.01 -14.44
CA LEU A 113 -10.50 -27.61 -14.90
C LEU A 113 -9.91 -28.57 -13.86
N PHE A 114 -10.15 -28.31 -12.58
CA PHE A 114 -9.57 -29.08 -11.48
C PHE A 114 -10.67 -29.70 -10.62
N SER A 115 -10.57 -31.01 -10.42
CA SER A 115 -11.45 -31.75 -9.51
C SER A 115 -11.38 -31.20 -8.09
N SER A 116 -12.51 -31.21 -7.36
CA SER A 116 -12.58 -30.84 -5.94
C SER A 116 -11.53 -31.57 -5.07
N ARG A 117 -11.16 -32.80 -5.44
CA ARG A 117 -10.11 -33.58 -4.74
C ARG A 117 -8.73 -32.94 -4.91
N THR A 118 -8.44 -32.34 -6.05
CA THR A 118 -7.17 -31.66 -6.33
C THR A 118 -7.06 -30.36 -5.54
N TRP A 119 -8.13 -29.56 -5.50
CA TRP A 119 -8.20 -28.36 -4.65
C TRP A 119 -8.05 -28.69 -3.16
N SER A 120 -8.69 -29.76 -2.68
CA SER A 120 -8.56 -30.20 -1.29
C SER A 120 -7.11 -30.57 -0.93
N LYS A 121 -6.36 -31.18 -1.86
CA LYS A 121 -4.93 -31.45 -1.66
C LYS A 121 -4.11 -30.16 -1.65
N PHE A 122 -4.41 -29.22 -2.54
CA PHE A 122 -3.73 -27.92 -2.62
C PHE A 122 -3.88 -27.11 -1.32
N PHE A 123 -5.10 -26.98 -0.78
CA PHE A 123 -5.34 -26.26 0.47
C PHE A 123 -4.73 -26.92 1.72
N LYS A 124 -4.33 -28.19 1.63
CA LYS A 124 -3.64 -28.93 2.71
C LYS A 124 -2.12 -28.81 2.66
N ILE A 125 -1.56 -28.13 1.66
CA ILE A 125 -0.12 -27.90 1.59
C ILE A 125 0.28 -26.94 2.72
N GLY A 126 1.33 -27.26 3.48
CA GLY A 126 1.68 -26.56 4.72
C GLY A 126 1.94 -25.04 4.58
N TRP A 127 2.48 -24.57 3.45
CA TRP A 127 2.64 -23.13 3.22
C TRP A 127 1.32 -22.42 2.95
N VAL A 128 0.36 -23.08 2.29
CA VAL A 128 -0.99 -22.55 2.03
C VAL A 128 -1.75 -22.40 3.35
N GLN A 129 -1.59 -23.36 4.26
CA GLN A 129 -2.20 -23.30 5.58
C GLN A 129 -1.65 -22.15 6.42
N LYS A 130 -0.33 -21.89 6.38
CA LYS A 130 0.24 -20.70 7.01
C LYS A 130 -0.33 -19.41 6.43
N VAL A 131 -0.45 -19.30 5.11
CA VAL A 131 -1.08 -18.14 4.46
C VAL A 131 -2.55 -17.99 4.89
N ALA A 132 -3.28 -19.10 5.04
CA ALA A 132 -4.66 -19.11 5.50
C ALA A 132 -4.80 -18.61 6.94
N GLU A 133 -3.86 -18.93 7.84
CA GLU A 133 -3.84 -18.40 9.22
C GLU A 133 -3.68 -16.88 9.25
N PHE A 134 -2.84 -16.32 8.37
CA PHE A 134 -2.66 -14.87 8.23
C PHE A 134 -3.70 -14.19 7.34
N SER A 135 -4.66 -14.94 6.77
CA SER A 135 -5.60 -14.43 5.75
C SER A 135 -6.40 -13.22 6.22
N ASN A 136 -6.81 -13.19 7.49
CA ASN A 136 -7.57 -12.05 8.04
C ASN A 136 -6.76 -10.75 8.03
N TYR A 137 -5.46 -10.82 8.34
CA TYR A 137 -4.57 -9.67 8.30
C TYR A 137 -4.34 -9.20 6.85
N TYR A 138 -4.10 -10.13 5.93
CA TYR A 138 -3.97 -9.80 4.50
C TYR A 138 -5.27 -9.20 3.93
N PHE A 139 -6.42 -9.80 4.25
CA PHE A 139 -7.73 -9.33 3.84
C PHE A 139 -7.97 -7.88 4.25
N ASN A 140 -7.80 -7.58 5.55
CA ASN A 140 -7.99 -6.23 6.08
C ASN A 140 -6.96 -5.24 5.54
N PHE A 141 -5.70 -5.66 5.38
CA PHE A 141 -4.66 -4.81 4.81
C PHE A 141 -4.99 -4.36 3.37
N PHE A 142 -5.34 -5.31 2.50
CA PHE A 142 -5.69 -5.01 1.11
C PHE A 142 -7.03 -4.26 1.01
N LEU A 143 -7.99 -4.53 1.89
CA LEU A 143 -9.24 -3.77 1.97
C LEU A 143 -8.97 -2.28 2.22
N VAL A 144 -8.16 -1.95 3.22
CA VAL A 144 -7.78 -0.56 3.54
C VAL A 144 -6.99 0.05 2.37
N LEU A 145 -6.05 -0.69 1.79
CA LEU A 145 -5.24 -0.23 0.67
C LEU A 145 -6.09 0.10 -0.57
N LEU A 146 -6.98 -0.81 -0.99
CA LEU A 146 -7.87 -0.62 -2.13
C LEU A 146 -8.89 0.49 -1.87
N GLY A 147 -9.39 0.61 -0.63
CA GLY A 147 -10.23 1.73 -0.20
C GLY A 147 -9.53 3.09 -0.35
N MET A 148 -8.26 3.20 0.07
CA MET A 148 -7.47 4.42 -0.14
C MET A 148 -7.27 4.73 -1.63
N VAL A 149 -6.98 3.72 -2.45
CA VAL A 149 -6.82 3.89 -3.91
C VAL A 149 -8.13 4.35 -4.56
N LEU A 150 -9.27 3.82 -4.13
CA LEU A 150 -10.58 4.24 -4.61
C LEU A 150 -10.88 5.71 -4.27
N ILE A 151 -10.57 6.14 -3.03
CA ILE A 151 -10.71 7.54 -2.61
C ILE A 151 -9.82 8.45 -3.46
N GLU A 152 -8.57 8.06 -3.72
CA GLU A 152 -7.67 8.84 -4.58
C GLU A 152 -8.19 8.90 -6.02
N ALA A 153 -8.78 7.81 -6.54
CA ALA A 153 -9.36 7.78 -7.88
C ALA A 153 -10.58 8.71 -8.00
N LEU A 154 -11.47 8.71 -7.00
CA LEU A 154 -12.61 9.63 -6.91
C LEU A 154 -12.14 11.08 -6.86
N ARG A 155 -11.18 11.38 -5.98
CA ARG A 155 -10.57 12.71 -5.87
C ARG A 155 -9.94 13.13 -7.20
N GLN A 156 -9.26 12.23 -7.90
CA GLN A 156 -8.65 12.52 -9.18
C GLN A 156 -9.70 12.88 -10.25
N VAL A 157 -10.79 12.11 -10.35
CA VAL A 157 -11.89 12.40 -11.29
C VAL A 157 -12.54 13.75 -10.98
N MET A 158 -12.85 14.02 -9.70
CA MET A 158 -13.44 15.29 -9.27
C MET A 158 -12.54 16.48 -9.57
N ASN A 159 -11.24 16.36 -9.29
CA ASN A 159 -10.26 17.42 -9.57
C ASN A 159 -10.10 17.69 -11.06
N GLN A 160 -10.04 16.65 -11.90
CA GLN A 160 -9.95 16.82 -13.36
C GLN A 160 -11.23 17.43 -13.94
N ARG A 161 -12.40 17.04 -13.41
CA ARG A 161 -13.69 17.63 -13.79
C ARG A 161 -13.74 19.13 -13.48
N SER A 162 -13.41 19.52 -12.25
CA SER A 162 -13.38 20.93 -11.84
C SER A 162 -12.38 21.75 -12.67
N ALA A 163 -11.21 21.19 -13.00
CA ALA A 163 -10.23 21.83 -13.86
C ALA A 163 -10.74 22.03 -15.30
N TYR A 164 -11.46 21.05 -15.85
CA TYR A 164 -12.08 21.16 -17.18
C TYR A 164 -13.21 22.21 -17.21
N GLU A 165 -14.06 22.25 -16.18
CA GLU A 165 -15.13 23.26 -16.06
C GLU A 165 -14.57 24.69 -16.00
N THR A 166 -13.45 24.89 -15.28
CA THR A 166 -12.74 26.18 -15.21
C THR A 166 -12.10 26.59 -16.54
N LEU A 167 -11.62 25.61 -17.33
CA LEU A 167 -11.09 25.88 -18.67
C LEU A 167 -12.21 26.34 -19.62
N LYS A 168 -13.38 25.71 -19.54
CA LYS A 168 -14.55 26.07 -20.36
C LYS A 168 -15.06 27.49 -20.08
N SER A 169 -14.87 28.01 -18.86
CA SER A 169 -15.27 29.37 -18.52
C SER A 169 -14.32 30.47 -19.03
N HIS A 170 -13.11 30.11 -19.50
CA HIS A 170 -12.11 31.05 -20.04
C HIS A 170 -11.89 30.82 -21.55
N PRO A 171 -12.76 31.38 -22.42
CA PRO A 171 -12.75 31.10 -23.86
C PRO A 171 -11.47 31.53 -24.59
N SER A 172 -10.65 32.42 -24.00
CA SER A 172 -9.35 32.83 -24.55
C SER A 172 -8.29 31.72 -24.53
N ASP A 173 -8.40 30.76 -23.59
CA ASP A 173 -7.43 29.66 -23.42
C ASP A 173 -7.92 28.33 -24.04
N LEU A 174 -9.15 28.35 -24.60
CA LEU A 174 -9.84 27.16 -25.11
C LEU A 174 -9.39 26.83 -26.54
N ARG A 175 -8.11 26.47 -26.69
CA ARG A 175 -7.58 25.90 -27.93
C ARG A 175 -7.99 24.42 -28.04
N PRO A 176 -8.32 23.91 -29.24
CA PRO A 176 -8.73 22.50 -29.42
C PRO A 176 -7.65 21.50 -28.96
N GLU A 177 -6.37 21.88 -29.08
CA GLU A 177 -5.24 21.09 -28.55
C GLU A 177 -5.31 20.95 -27.02
N THR A 178 -5.53 22.05 -26.31
CA THR A 178 -5.64 22.07 -24.84
C THR A 178 -6.86 21.28 -24.37
N GLU A 179 -8.00 21.44 -25.04
CA GLU A 179 -9.22 20.71 -24.73
C GLU A 179 -9.02 19.20 -24.85
N SER A 180 -8.43 18.74 -25.96
CA SER A 180 -8.16 17.32 -26.19
C SER A 180 -7.25 16.71 -25.10
N LEU A 181 -6.25 17.47 -24.61
CA LEU A 181 -5.36 17.04 -23.53
C LEU A 181 -6.11 16.87 -22.20
N PHE A 182 -7.03 17.77 -21.86
CA PHE A 182 -7.83 17.66 -20.65
C PHE A 182 -8.83 16.51 -20.73
N LEU A 183 -9.48 16.31 -21.87
CA LEU A 183 -10.36 15.17 -22.11
C LEU A 183 -9.60 13.84 -21.97
N MET A 184 -8.40 13.74 -22.56
CA MET A 184 -7.54 12.55 -22.40
C MET A 184 -7.21 12.25 -20.93
N ARG A 185 -6.90 13.29 -20.13
CA ARG A 185 -6.64 13.13 -18.69
C ARG A 185 -7.88 12.70 -17.92
N MET A 186 -9.05 13.22 -18.30
CA MET A 186 -10.33 12.84 -17.70
C MET A 186 -10.67 11.37 -17.98
N PHE A 187 -10.55 10.89 -19.22
CA PHE A 187 -10.77 9.49 -19.56
C PHE A 187 -9.82 8.56 -18.80
N ARG A 188 -8.55 8.97 -18.64
CA ARG A 188 -7.59 8.22 -17.82
C ARG A 188 -8.04 8.12 -16.37
N ALA A 189 -8.51 9.23 -15.79
CA ALA A 189 -8.99 9.26 -14.41
C ALA A 189 -10.25 8.40 -14.22
N GLN A 190 -11.22 8.47 -15.15
CA GLN A 190 -12.42 7.64 -15.13
C GLN A 190 -12.09 6.15 -15.21
N ARG A 191 -11.21 5.74 -16.14
CA ARG A 191 -10.74 4.36 -16.25
C ARG A 191 -10.10 3.86 -14.95
N ASN A 192 -9.25 4.68 -14.35
CA ASN A 192 -8.58 4.36 -13.09
C ASN A 192 -9.58 4.18 -11.94
N LEU A 193 -10.64 4.99 -11.90
CA LEU A 193 -11.75 4.83 -10.94
C LEU A 193 -12.47 3.49 -11.12
N TYR A 194 -12.79 3.11 -12.35
CA TYR A 194 -13.41 1.81 -12.62
C TYR A 194 -12.51 0.66 -12.19
N ILE A 195 -11.21 0.70 -12.54
CA ILE A 195 -10.26 -0.35 -12.15
C ILE A 195 -10.18 -0.48 -10.62
N ALA A 196 -10.06 0.64 -9.90
CA ALA A 196 -10.00 0.63 -8.44
C ALA A 196 -11.30 0.12 -7.80
N GLY A 197 -12.45 0.53 -8.34
CA GLY A 197 -13.76 0.08 -7.88
C GLY A 197 -13.98 -1.42 -8.11
N PHE A 198 -13.63 -1.93 -9.29
CA PHE A 198 -13.73 -3.36 -9.58
C PHE A 198 -12.77 -4.21 -8.75
N ALA A 199 -11.54 -3.73 -8.51
CA ALA A 199 -10.58 -4.43 -7.65
C ALA A 199 -11.13 -4.55 -6.21
N LEU A 200 -11.64 -3.45 -5.65
CA LEU A 200 -12.24 -3.49 -4.32
C LEU A 200 -13.49 -4.40 -4.27
N PHE A 201 -14.34 -4.35 -5.31
CA PHE A 201 -15.53 -5.19 -5.40
C PHE A 201 -15.21 -6.67 -5.47
N MET A 202 -14.18 -7.07 -6.23
CA MET A 202 -13.76 -8.47 -6.36
C MET A 202 -13.05 -8.99 -5.10
N TRP A 203 -12.41 -8.10 -4.35
CA TRP A 203 -11.75 -8.45 -3.08
C TRP A 203 -12.74 -8.71 -1.94
N LEU A 204 -13.90 -8.04 -1.96
CA LEU A 204 -14.98 -8.19 -0.98
C LEU A 204 -15.77 -9.49 -1.17
#